data_AF-A0AAJ6V2L8-F1
#
_entry.id   AF-A0AAJ6V2L8-F1
#
_cell.length_a   1.000
_cell.length_b   1.000
_cell.length_c   1.000
_cell.angle_alpha   90.00
_cell.angle_beta   90.00
_cell.angle_gamma   90.00
#
_symmetry.space_group_name_H-M   'P 1'
#
loop_
_entity.id
_entity.type
_entity.pdbx_description
1 polymer ?
#
loop_
_entity_poly.entity_id
_entity_poly.type
_entity_poly.pdbx_seq_one_letter_code
_entity_poly.pdbx_strand_id
1 'polypeptide(L)'
;MGETHNTATAATPTISGDLMSSHFQFSDHNSLPEPDVQILTSSGLRIPAHTGILASVSPVLENIIDRLHKHHSSEKIIPILGVPCDAVSLFIQFLYSSRCSEEELEKYGIHLLALSHVYLVPQLKHICSKAVGQRLTVENVVDVLQLARLCDSPDLYVKCMKMLYDNFKAVEKTEGWKFMQENDPFLELEILKFIDEAESRKKRTRRQREEQRLFMELSEAMECLEHICTEGCTTVGPCDLGPSNKRRGPCNKFSTCEGLQLLIKHFALCKNRVNGKCSRCKRMGQLLRLHSSICDQTDSCRVPLCRQLKLKMQRERKGDETLWNLLVKKVASARVMSSLSLPKRKREEPRETIHDHGIRNFRK
;
A
#
# COMPACT_ATOMS: atom_id res chain seq x y z
N MET A 1 5.87 -8.72 87.65
CA MET A 1 4.63 -8.89 86.87
C MET A 1 4.91 -8.23 85.52
N GLY A 2 5.57 -8.86 84.54
CA GLY A 2 5.52 -10.26 84.16
C GLY A 2 4.38 -10.44 83.19
N GLU A 3 4.54 -10.01 81.93
CA GLU A 3 3.65 -10.40 80.85
C GLU A 3 4.40 -10.39 79.51
N THR A 4 4.38 -11.59 78.93
CA THR A 4 5.06 -12.10 77.75
C THR A 4 4.24 -11.80 76.51
N HIS A 5 4.85 -11.28 75.44
CA HIS A 5 4.23 -11.30 74.11
C HIS A 5 4.94 -12.32 73.20
N ASN A 6 4.19 -13.40 72.96
CA ASN A 6 4.48 -14.49 72.04
C ASN A 6 4.72 -13.99 70.61
N THR A 7 5.82 -14.43 70.02
CA THR A 7 6.07 -14.36 68.58
C THR A 7 5.41 -15.58 67.94
N ALA A 8 4.25 -15.38 67.31
CA ALA A 8 3.60 -16.40 66.50
C ALA A 8 4.18 -16.35 65.07
N THR A 9 4.88 -17.40 64.68
CA THR A 9 5.36 -17.64 63.33
C THR A 9 4.16 -17.88 62.40
N ALA A 10 3.84 -16.92 61.55
CA ALA A 10 2.79 -17.06 60.55
C ALA A 10 3.28 -17.97 59.40
N ALA A 11 2.69 -19.15 59.30
CA ALA A 11 2.90 -20.08 58.19
C ALA A 11 2.39 -19.46 56.87
N THR A 12 3.22 -19.53 55.83
CA THR A 12 2.84 -19.21 54.45
C THR A 12 1.82 -20.23 53.94
N PRO A 13 0.68 -19.79 53.36
CA PRO A 13 -0.29 -20.73 52.83
C PRO A 13 0.25 -21.34 51.54
N THR A 14 0.57 -22.62 51.58
CA THR A 14 0.76 -23.45 50.39
C THR A 14 -0.63 -23.70 49.81
N ILE A 15 -0.92 -23.08 48.67
CA ILE A 15 -2.16 -23.35 47.93
C ILE A 15 -1.98 -24.74 47.29
N SER A 16 -2.75 -25.71 47.77
CA SER A 16 -2.84 -27.08 47.22
C SER A 16 -3.17 -27.05 45.73
N GLY A 17 -2.54 -27.97 44.99
CA GLY A 17 -2.56 -28.09 43.53
C GLY A 17 -3.90 -28.47 42.88
N ASP A 18 -5.04 -28.15 43.49
CA ASP A 18 -6.35 -28.59 43.04
C ASP A 18 -7.07 -27.59 42.12
N LEU A 19 -6.51 -26.40 41.87
CA LEU A 19 -7.16 -25.39 41.01
C LEU A 19 -6.93 -25.57 39.50
N MET A 20 -6.01 -26.45 39.07
CA MET A 20 -5.83 -26.74 37.63
C MET A 20 -6.68 -27.90 37.10
N SER A 21 -7.38 -28.63 37.97
CA SER A 21 -8.13 -29.83 37.55
C SER A 21 -9.58 -29.59 37.15
N SER A 22 -10.18 -28.42 37.41
CA SER A 22 -11.64 -28.26 37.28
C SER A 22 -12.18 -27.87 35.89
N HIS A 23 -11.34 -27.72 34.85
CA HIS A 23 -11.83 -27.37 33.51
C HIS A 23 -11.26 -28.15 32.31
N PHE A 24 -10.66 -29.32 32.54
CA PHE A 24 -10.23 -30.19 31.44
C PHE A 24 -10.87 -31.56 31.53
N GLN A 25 -11.93 -31.80 30.75
CA GLN A 25 -12.35 -33.16 30.39
C GLN A 25 -11.37 -33.71 29.35
N PHE A 26 -10.24 -34.24 29.81
CA PHE A 26 -9.48 -35.20 29.04
C PHE A 26 -10.19 -36.55 29.16
N SER A 27 -10.71 -37.04 28.03
CA SER A 27 -11.03 -38.46 27.88
C SER A 27 -9.71 -39.20 27.66
N ASP A 28 -9.60 -40.35 28.31
CA ASP A 28 -8.50 -41.32 28.35
C ASP A 28 -7.35 -41.11 29.37
N HIS A 29 -7.16 -42.18 30.12
CA HIS A 29 -6.18 -42.42 31.19
C HIS A 29 -4.73 -42.13 30.76
N ASN A 30 -4.18 -41.01 31.22
CA ASN A 30 -2.76 -40.82 31.51
C ASN A 30 -2.62 -39.63 32.46
N SER A 31 -2.62 -39.90 33.77
CA SER A 31 -2.22 -38.88 34.75
C SER A 31 -0.80 -38.44 34.40
N LEU A 32 -0.60 -37.15 34.16
CA LEU A 32 0.74 -36.59 34.01
C LEU A 32 1.60 -37.01 35.23
N PRO A 33 2.91 -37.27 35.04
CA PRO A 33 3.81 -37.57 36.14
C PRO A 33 3.84 -36.41 37.14
N GLU A 34 4.44 -36.61 38.31
CA GLU A 34 4.63 -35.48 39.24
C GLU A 34 5.49 -34.38 38.59
N PRO A 35 5.14 -33.10 38.81
CA PRO A 35 5.91 -31.97 38.31
C PRO A 35 7.37 -32.01 38.80
N ASP A 36 8.32 -31.92 37.88
CA ASP A 36 9.76 -32.07 38.15
C ASP A 36 10.54 -30.75 38.08
N VAL A 37 9.84 -29.61 37.89
CA VAL A 37 10.41 -28.26 37.90
C VAL A 37 9.38 -27.24 38.40
N GLN A 38 9.84 -26.13 38.97
CA GLN A 38 9.00 -25.02 39.40
C GLN A 38 9.34 -23.72 38.67
N ILE A 39 8.32 -22.98 38.24
CA ILE A 39 8.48 -21.63 37.70
C ILE A 39 8.30 -20.62 38.84
N LEU A 40 9.27 -19.73 39.03
CA LEU A 40 9.21 -18.67 40.05
C LEU A 40 8.81 -17.34 39.41
N THR A 41 7.72 -16.74 39.87
CA THR A 41 7.26 -15.41 39.41
C THR A 41 7.80 -14.28 40.28
N SER A 42 7.63 -13.03 39.81
CA SER A 42 8.01 -11.81 40.54
C SER A 42 7.37 -11.67 41.93
N SER A 43 6.19 -12.27 42.17
CA SER A 43 5.52 -12.23 43.48
C SER A 43 5.99 -13.32 44.44
N GLY A 44 6.90 -14.19 44.00
CA GLY A 44 7.29 -15.39 44.75
C GLY A 44 6.36 -16.59 44.54
N LEU A 45 5.33 -16.49 43.68
CA LEU A 45 4.50 -17.64 43.32
C LEU A 45 5.33 -18.70 42.62
N ARG A 46 5.16 -19.95 43.04
CA ARG A 46 5.81 -21.14 42.46
C ARG A 46 4.77 -21.94 41.69
N ILE A 47 4.92 -22.02 40.38
CA ILE A 47 4.03 -22.78 39.49
C ILE A 47 4.69 -24.12 39.18
N PRO A 48 4.11 -25.26 39.58
CA PRO A 48 4.65 -26.58 39.23
C PRO A 48 4.52 -26.84 37.73
N ALA A 49 5.56 -27.41 37.11
CA ALA A 49 5.58 -27.72 35.68
C ALA A 49 6.43 -28.97 35.35
N HIS A 50 6.42 -29.39 34.08
CA HIS A 50 7.12 -30.57 33.57
C HIS A 50 8.19 -30.17 32.58
N THR A 51 9.44 -30.55 32.85
CA THR A 51 10.61 -30.22 32.02
C THR A 51 10.42 -30.69 30.57
N GLY A 52 9.91 -31.91 30.37
CA GLY A 52 9.70 -32.49 29.04
C GLY A 52 8.75 -31.65 28.16
N ILE A 53 7.66 -31.14 28.74
CA ILE A 53 6.70 -30.29 28.01
C ILE A 53 7.36 -28.94 27.69
N LEU A 54 7.94 -28.29 28.68
CA LEU A 54 8.58 -26.98 28.51
C LEU A 54 9.70 -27.01 27.46
N ALA A 55 10.58 -28.02 27.52
CA ALA A 55 11.67 -28.21 26.57
C ALA A 55 11.15 -28.50 25.16
N SER A 56 10.08 -29.29 25.02
CA SER A 56 9.53 -29.63 23.71
C SER A 56 8.93 -28.42 22.95
N VAL A 57 8.49 -27.38 23.66
CA VAL A 57 7.82 -26.21 23.06
C VAL A 57 8.77 -25.02 22.92
N SER A 58 9.77 -24.89 23.79
CA SER A 58 10.69 -23.75 23.82
C SER A 58 12.14 -24.22 23.83
N PRO A 59 12.91 -23.95 22.75
CA PRO A 59 14.35 -24.20 22.73
C PRO A 59 15.11 -23.43 23.81
N VAL A 60 14.58 -22.29 24.26
CA VAL A 60 15.19 -21.50 25.35
C VAL A 60 15.00 -22.23 26.68
N LEU A 61 13.79 -22.73 26.95
CA LEU A 61 13.53 -23.52 28.16
C LEU A 61 14.31 -24.83 28.13
N GLU A 62 14.40 -25.52 26.99
CA GLU A 62 15.26 -26.71 26.82
C GLU A 62 16.70 -26.42 27.24
N ASN A 63 17.30 -25.35 26.72
CA ASN A 63 18.66 -24.93 27.08
C ASN A 63 18.81 -24.57 28.58
N ILE A 64 17.80 -23.93 29.17
CA ILE A 64 17.80 -23.60 30.61
C ILE A 64 17.76 -24.88 31.44
N ILE A 65 16.89 -25.82 31.06
CA ILE A 65 16.70 -27.12 31.72
C ILE A 65 17.98 -27.96 31.63
N ASP A 66 18.62 -28.00 30.47
CA ASP A 66 19.89 -28.72 30.27
C ASP A 66 21.00 -28.20 31.17
N ARG A 67 21.08 -26.87 31.37
CA ARG A 67 22.04 -26.28 32.31
C ARG A 67 21.70 -26.65 33.74
N LEU A 68 20.42 -26.62 34.11
CA LEU A 68 19.95 -27.01 35.44
C LEU A 68 20.37 -28.45 35.80
N HIS A 69 20.24 -29.38 34.85
CA HIS A 69 20.64 -30.77 35.03
C HIS A 69 22.15 -30.94 35.20
N LYS A 70 22.98 -30.14 34.50
CA LYS A 70 24.45 -30.19 34.59
C LYS A 70 24.99 -29.65 35.92
N HIS A 71 24.31 -28.68 36.51
CA HIS A 71 24.79 -28.00 37.73
C HIS A 71 24.45 -28.73 39.04
N HIS A 72 23.80 -29.90 38.99
CA HIS A 72 23.40 -30.69 40.18
C HIS A 72 22.70 -29.86 41.29
N SER A 73 21.94 -28.84 40.90
CA SER A 73 21.15 -28.06 41.85
C SER A 73 20.07 -28.94 42.47
N SER A 74 19.94 -28.88 43.80
CA SER A 74 18.88 -29.57 44.53
C SER A 74 17.50 -28.94 44.28
N GLU A 75 17.44 -27.64 43.95
CA GLU A 75 16.20 -26.95 43.61
C GLU A 75 16.13 -26.71 42.09
N LYS A 76 15.13 -27.32 41.44
CA LYS A 76 14.87 -27.15 40.00
C LYS A 76 13.90 -25.98 39.78
N ILE A 77 14.42 -24.75 39.76
CA ILE A 77 13.62 -23.52 39.59
C ILE A 77 14.02 -22.77 38.31
N ILE A 78 13.02 -22.32 37.56
CA ILE A 78 13.18 -21.41 36.42
C ILE A 78 12.51 -20.06 36.76
N PRO A 79 13.28 -18.97 36.91
CA PRO A 79 12.72 -17.65 37.22
C PRO A 79 12.16 -16.97 35.96
N ILE A 80 10.89 -16.53 36.03
CA ILE A 80 10.24 -15.67 35.03
C ILE A 80 9.79 -14.39 35.75
N LEU A 81 10.63 -13.36 35.67
CA LEU A 81 10.49 -12.12 36.42
C LEU A 81 10.15 -10.94 35.50
N GLY A 82 9.64 -9.85 36.07
CA GLY A 82 9.33 -8.60 35.36
C GLY A 82 8.01 -8.60 34.58
N VAL A 83 7.21 -9.66 34.70
CA VAL A 83 5.87 -9.77 34.10
C VAL A 83 4.81 -10.12 35.17
N PRO A 84 3.53 -9.77 34.97
CA PRO A 84 2.45 -10.14 35.88
C PRO A 84 2.32 -11.65 36.05
N CYS A 85 2.03 -12.11 37.26
CA CYS A 85 1.95 -13.55 37.58
C CYS A 85 0.92 -14.28 36.73
N ASP A 86 -0.24 -13.66 36.51
CA ASP A 86 -1.29 -14.23 35.66
C ASP A 86 -0.81 -14.40 34.20
N ALA A 87 -0.01 -13.46 33.69
CA ALA A 87 0.57 -13.59 32.35
C ALA A 87 1.56 -14.76 32.27
N VAL A 88 2.33 -15.01 33.34
CA VAL A 88 3.20 -16.19 33.45
C VAL A 88 2.37 -17.46 33.49
N SER A 89 1.32 -17.52 34.32
CA SER A 89 0.42 -18.66 34.39
C SER A 89 -0.21 -18.99 33.03
N LEU A 90 -0.69 -17.97 32.31
CA LEU A 90 -1.25 -18.11 30.96
C LEU A 90 -0.21 -18.55 29.94
N PHE A 91 1.02 -18.02 30.02
CA PHE A 91 2.12 -18.47 29.17
C PHE A 91 2.41 -19.95 29.39
N ILE A 92 2.54 -20.39 30.64
CA ILE A 92 2.74 -21.82 30.97
C ILE A 92 1.55 -22.65 30.49
N GLN A 93 0.31 -22.23 30.74
CA GLN A 93 -0.89 -22.92 30.25
C GLN A 93 -0.90 -23.06 28.72
N PHE A 94 -0.45 -22.04 27.98
CA PHE A 94 -0.29 -22.12 26.53
C PHE A 94 0.72 -23.19 26.14
N LEU A 95 1.85 -23.34 26.84
CA LEU A 95 2.84 -24.38 26.53
C LEU A 95 2.26 -25.80 26.66
N TYR A 96 1.27 -26.01 27.53
CA TYR A 96 0.61 -27.32 27.68
C TYR A 96 -0.50 -27.54 26.65
N SER A 97 -1.29 -26.51 26.39
CA SER A 97 -2.56 -26.66 25.68
C SER A 97 -2.52 -26.16 24.24
N SER A 98 -1.52 -25.34 23.88
CA SER A 98 -1.46 -24.54 22.65
C SER A 98 -2.72 -23.68 22.42
N ARG A 99 -3.43 -23.30 23.48
CA ARG A 99 -4.67 -22.53 23.45
C ARG A 99 -4.52 -21.25 24.26
N CYS A 100 -5.11 -20.17 23.75
CA CYS A 100 -5.24 -18.89 24.44
C CYS A 100 -6.54 -18.23 23.98
N SER A 101 -7.34 -17.73 24.92
CA SER A 101 -8.63 -17.12 24.64
C SER A 101 -8.49 -15.64 24.24
N GLU A 102 -9.52 -15.08 23.61
CA GLU A 102 -9.49 -13.65 23.24
C GLU A 102 -9.48 -12.71 24.46
N GLU A 103 -10.11 -13.12 25.56
CA GLU A 103 -10.15 -12.37 26.83
C GLU A 103 -8.76 -12.33 27.50
N GLU A 104 -8.03 -13.45 27.47
CA GLU A 104 -6.65 -13.54 27.95
C GLU A 104 -5.71 -12.64 27.13
N LEU A 105 -5.87 -12.68 25.79
CA LEU A 105 -5.11 -11.85 24.86
C LEU A 105 -5.42 -10.36 25.02
N GLU A 106 -6.64 -10.01 25.45
CA GLU A 106 -7.01 -8.63 25.74
C GLU A 106 -6.24 -8.08 26.93
N LYS A 107 -6.20 -8.85 28.01
CA LYS A 107 -5.62 -8.41 29.28
C LYS A 107 -4.10 -8.51 29.30
N TYR A 108 -3.53 -9.56 28.70
CA TYR A 108 -2.11 -9.88 28.81
C TYR A 108 -1.39 -9.97 27.46
N GLY A 109 -2.00 -9.59 26.34
CA GLY A 109 -1.43 -9.73 24.99
C GLY A 109 -0.01 -9.17 24.83
N ILE A 110 0.28 -8.01 25.42
CA ILE A 110 1.63 -7.41 25.38
C ILE A 110 2.67 -8.23 26.15
N HIS A 111 2.28 -8.79 27.30
CA HIS A 111 3.15 -9.61 28.15
C HIS A 111 3.41 -10.96 27.50
N LEU A 112 2.37 -11.57 26.93
CA LEU A 112 2.48 -12.84 26.20
C LEU A 112 3.28 -12.66 24.90
N LEU A 113 3.21 -11.51 24.23
CA LEU A 113 4.08 -11.18 23.10
C LEU A 113 5.56 -11.13 23.52
N ALA A 114 5.87 -10.46 24.63
CA ALA A 114 7.23 -10.40 25.15
C ALA A 114 7.74 -11.79 25.56
N LEU A 115 6.95 -12.55 26.34
CA LEU A 115 7.31 -13.90 26.78
C LEU A 115 7.52 -14.85 25.60
N SER A 116 6.61 -14.85 24.62
CA SER A 116 6.73 -15.69 23.44
C SER A 116 7.92 -15.33 22.56
N HIS A 117 8.37 -14.08 22.55
CA HIS A 117 9.62 -13.70 21.91
C HIS A 117 10.84 -14.19 22.70
N VAL A 118 10.92 -13.87 24.00
CA VAL A 118 12.05 -14.23 24.88
C VAL A 118 12.27 -15.75 24.94
N TYR A 119 11.19 -16.52 25.03
CA TYR A 119 11.24 -17.98 25.10
C TYR A 119 11.11 -18.66 23.73
N LEU A 120 11.15 -17.91 22.63
CA LEU A 120 11.08 -18.43 21.26
C LEU A 120 9.91 -19.42 21.05
N VAL A 121 8.69 -18.94 21.27
CA VAL A 121 7.43 -19.68 21.02
C VAL A 121 6.68 -19.02 19.86
N PRO A 122 7.00 -19.36 18.59
CA PRO A 122 6.57 -18.58 17.42
C PRO A 122 5.06 -18.54 17.22
N GLN A 123 4.36 -19.64 17.55
CA GLN A 123 2.91 -19.73 17.41
C GLN A 123 2.20 -18.71 18.33
N LEU A 124 2.60 -18.64 19.60
CA LEU A 124 2.07 -17.66 20.54
C LEU A 124 2.44 -16.24 20.12
N LYS A 125 3.70 -16.02 19.69
CA LYS A 125 4.16 -14.70 19.21
C LYS A 125 3.29 -14.19 18.05
N HIS A 126 2.94 -15.07 17.11
CA HIS A 126 2.06 -14.71 15.99
C HIS A 126 0.65 -14.34 16.45
N ILE A 127 0.05 -15.17 17.31
CA ILE A 127 -1.29 -14.92 17.88
C ILE A 127 -1.33 -13.58 18.63
N CYS A 128 -0.37 -13.35 19.53
CA CYS A 128 -0.28 -12.13 20.32
C CYS A 128 0.01 -10.91 19.43
N SER A 129 0.91 -11.00 18.45
CA SER A 129 1.18 -9.90 17.52
C SER A 129 -0.07 -9.45 16.77
N LYS A 130 -0.89 -10.41 16.31
CA LYS A 130 -2.16 -10.13 15.65
C LYS A 130 -3.16 -9.47 16.60
N ALA A 131 -3.33 -10.03 17.79
CA ALA A 131 -4.29 -9.54 18.78
C ALA A 131 -3.94 -8.14 19.30
N VAL A 132 -2.67 -7.90 19.66
CA VAL A 132 -2.16 -6.58 20.05
C VAL A 132 -2.36 -5.58 18.91
N GLY A 133 -2.02 -5.99 17.68
CA GLY A 133 -2.21 -5.15 16.50
C GLY A 133 -3.67 -4.79 16.22
N GLN A 134 -4.64 -5.63 16.56
CA GLN A 134 -6.07 -5.35 16.39
C GLN A 134 -6.58 -4.29 17.39
N ARG A 135 -5.88 -4.10 18.51
CA ARG A 135 -6.26 -3.20 19.61
C ARG A 135 -5.36 -1.95 19.67
N LEU A 136 -4.72 -1.61 18.54
CA LEU A 136 -3.98 -0.37 18.41
C LEU A 136 -4.93 0.83 18.53
N THR A 137 -4.52 1.81 19.31
CA THR A 137 -5.19 3.09 19.50
C THR A 137 -4.19 4.23 19.31
N VAL A 138 -4.70 5.45 19.14
CA VAL A 138 -3.84 6.64 19.07
C VAL A 138 -2.95 6.75 20.31
N GLU A 139 -3.49 6.43 21.49
CA GLU A 139 -2.79 6.56 22.77
C GLU A 139 -1.67 5.53 22.94
N ASN A 140 -1.84 4.28 22.47
CA ASN A 140 -0.89 3.20 22.72
C ASN A 140 0.06 2.89 21.55
N VAL A 141 -0.14 3.50 20.37
CA VAL A 141 0.59 3.11 19.15
C VAL A 141 2.11 3.27 19.27
N VAL A 142 2.58 4.26 20.02
CA VAL A 142 4.01 4.51 20.22
C VAL A 142 4.63 3.42 21.09
N ASP A 143 3.98 3.08 22.20
CA ASP A 143 4.44 2.01 23.11
C ASP A 143 4.43 0.65 22.39
N VAL A 144 3.38 0.37 21.62
CA VAL A 144 3.28 -0.88 20.86
C VAL A 144 4.29 -0.91 19.71
N LEU A 145 4.63 0.22 19.09
CA LEU A 145 5.70 0.29 18.10
C LEU A 145 7.05 -0.09 18.73
N GLN A 146 7.36 0.44 19.92
CA GLN A 146 8.58 0.06 20.65
C GLN A 146 8.58 -1.42 21.01
N LEU A 147 7.46 -1.95 21.51
CA LEU A 147 7.30 -3.38 21.77
C LEU A 147 7.52 -4.23 20.51
N ALA A 148 7.00 -3.79 19.36
CA ALA A 148 7.18 -4.49 18.09
C ALA A 148 8.65 -4.54 17.65
N ARG A 149 9.42 -3.47 17.90
CA ARG A 149 10.88 -3.44 17.66
C ARG A 149 11.60 -4.40 18.60
N LEU A 150 11.32 -4.33 19.90
CA LEU A 150 11.96 -5.16 20.92
C LEU A 150 11.63 -6.65 20.75
N CYS A 151 10.47 -6.97 20.21
CA CYS A 151 10.03 -8.33 19.98
C CYS A 151 10.30 -8.84 18.57
N ASP A 152 11.00 -8.12 17.69
CA ASP A 152 11.18 -8.46 16.28
C ASP A 152 9.87 -8.88 15.59
N SER A 153 8.83 -8.04 15.67
CA SER A 153 7.52 -8.30 15.08
C SER A 153 7.26 -7.35 13.89
N PRO A 154 7.71 -7.69 12.67
CA PRO A 154 7.67 -6.78 11.53
C PRO A 154 6.24 -6.42 11.10
N ASP A 155 5.31 -7.38 11.15
CA ASP A 155 3.91 -7.14 10.79
C ASP A 155 3.25 -6.13 11.74
N LEU A 156 3.52 -6.25 13.03
CA LEU A 156 3.03 -5.31 14.04
C LEU A 156 3.67 -3.94 13.87
N TYR A 157 4.98 -3.89 13.63
CA TYR A 157 5.71 -2.65 13.36
C TYR A 157 5.10 -1.88 12.18
N VAL A 158 4.88 -2.57 11.04
CA VAL A 158 4.26 -1.95 9.84
C VAL A 158 2.85 -1.45 10.16
N LYS A 159 2.08 -2.19 10.96
CA LYS A 159 0.73 -1.78 11.36
C LYS A 159 0.76 -0.53 12.24
N CYS A 160 1.68 -0.44 13.19
CA CYS A 160 1.90 0.75 14.01
C CYS A 160 2.32 1.95 13.15
N MET A 161 3.32 1.80 12.28
CA MET A 161 3.80 2.85 11.39
C MET A 161 2.70 3.39 10.47
N LYS A 162 1.82 2.51 9.97
CA LYS A 162 0.67 2.91 9.18
C LYS A 162 -0.34 3.74 10.01
N MET A 163 -0.70 3.28 11.20
CA MET A 163 -1.64 4.02 12.07
C MET A 163 -1.06 5.38 12.48
N LEU A 164 0.24 5.43 12.79
CA LEU A 164 1.00 6.65 13.05
C LEU A 164 0.90 7.62 11.88
N TYR A 165 1.18 7.17 10.65
CA TYR A 165 1.06 8.01 9.46
C TYR A 165 -0.38 8.51 9.24
N ASP A 166 -1.38 7.64 9.40
CA ASP A 166 -2.79 7.99 9.16
C ASP A 166 -3.34 8.98 10.22
N ASN A 167 -2.77 9.00 11.44
CA ASN A 167 -3.29 9.78 12.59
C ASN A 167 -2.22 10.66 13.26
N PHE A 168 -1.16 11.03 12.56
CA PHE A 168 0.04 11.64 13.13
C PHE A 168 -0.26 12.84 14.04
N LYS A 169 -1.17 13.73 13.61
CA LYS A 169 -1.56 14.94 14.38
C LYS A 169 -2.22 14.64 15.72
N ALA A 170 -2.86 13.49 15.86
CA ALA A 170 -3.43 13.04 17.12
C ALA A 170 -2.34 12.38 17.98
N VAL A 171 -1.52 11.51 17.39
CA VAL A 171 -0.43 10.82 18.09
C VAL A 171 0.60 11.79 18.66
N GLU A 172 0.96 12.84 17.92
CA GLU A 172 1.89 13.90 18.32
C GLU A 172 1.52 14.56 19.67
N LYS A 173 0.25 14.46 20.09
CA LYS A 173 -0.26 15.05 21.34
C LYS A 173 -0.24 14.09 22.53
N THR A 174 -0.08 12.79 22.27
CA THR A 174 -0.13 11.73 23.29
C THR A 174 1.07 11.80 24.23
N GLU A 175 0.92 11.24 25.43
CA GLU A 175 2.03 11.13 26.37
C GLU A 175 3.10 10.17 25.86
N GLY A 176 2.70 9.05 25.22
CA GLY A 176 3.64 8.10 24.61
C GLY A 176 4.56 8.75 23.58
N TRP A 177 4.03 9.65 22.73
CA TRP A 177 4.85 10.40 21.79
C TRP A 177 5.86 11.31 22.49
N LYS A 178 5.43 12.11 23.47
CA LYS A 178 6.30 13.02 24.22
C LYS A 178 7.39 12.27 24.98
N PHE A 179 7.02 11.17 25.63
CA PHE A 179 7.97 10.29 26.32
C PHE A 179 9.02 9.73 25.36
N MET A 180 8.59 9.27 24.17
CA MET A 180 9.51 8.81 23.14
C MET A 180 10.45 9.92 22.66
N GLN A 181 9.98 11.16 22.47
CA GLN A 181 10.85 12.28 22.07
C GLN A 181 11.97 12.54 23.08
N GLU A 182 11.67 12.42 24.38
CA GLU A 182 12.65 12.64 25.44
C GLU A 182 13.65 11.48 25.59
N ASN A 183 13.23 10.24 25.29
CA ASN A 183 13.99 9.04 25.62
C ASN A 183 14.57 8.27 24.41
N ASP A 184 13.99 8.43 23.21
CA ASP A 184 14.48 7.85 21.95
C ASP A 184 14.30 8.82 20.75
N PRO A 185 15.15 9.87 20.66
CA PRO A 185 15.11 10.83 19.55
C PRO A 185 15.40 10.21 18.18
N PHE A 186 16.06 9.04 18.14
CA PHE A 186 16.33 8.35 16.89
C PHE A 186 15.08 7.70 16.31
N LEU A 187 14.22 7.13 17.17
CA LEU A 187 12.91 6.62 16.76
C LEU A 187 12.00 7.76 16.27
N GLU A 188 12.01 8.92 16.92
CA GLU A 188 11.30 10.10 16.41
C GLU A 188 11.75 10.42 14.98
N LEU A 189 13.06 10.56 14.77
CA LEU A 189 13.61 10.88 13.46
C LEU A 189 13.25 9.83 12.40
N GLU A 190 13.27 8.55 12.77
CA GLU A 190 12.86 7.43 11.92
C GLU A 190 11.40 7.57 11.48
N ILE A 191 10.50 7.85 12.43
CA ILE A 191 9.07 8.05 12.16
C ILE A 191 8.84 9.26 11.27
N LEU A 192 9.49 10.40 11.56
CA LEU A 192 9.33 11.62 10.78
C LEU A 192 9.85 11.46 9.34
N LYS A 193 10.99 10.80 9.15
CA LYS A 193 11.51 10.46 7.81
C LYS A 193 10.55 9.57 7.04
N PHE A 194 10.00 8.55 7.70
CA PHE A 194 9.00 7.68 7.08
C PHE A 194 7.77 8.46 6.62
N ILE A 195 7.26 9.38 7.45
CA ILE A 195 6.10 10.22 7.11
C ILE A 195 6.42 11.13 5.92
N ASP A 196 7.54 11.85 5.94
CA ASP A 196 7.94 12.74 4.83
C ASP A 196 8.11 11.97 3.51
N GLU A 197 8.76 10.81 3.55
CA GLU A 197 8.90 9.94 2.39
C GLU A 197 7.55 9.46 1.86
N ALA A 198 6.64 9.04 2.74
CA ALA A 198 5.31 8.57 2.38
C ALA A 198 4.47 9.70 1.73
N GLU A 199 4.51 10.91 2.29
CA GLU A 199 3.85 12.08 1.73
C GLU A 199 4.44 12.49 0.38
N SER A 200 5.77 12.49 0.27
CA SER A 200 6.49 12.76 -0.98
C SER A 200 6.13 11.76 -2.08
N ARG A 201 6.06 10.47 -1.76
CA ARG A 201 5.62 9.40 -2.69
C ARG A 201 4.16 9.60 -3.11
N LYS A 202 3.27 9.93 -2.17
CA LYS A 202 1.86 10.21 -2.44
C LYS A 202 1.70 11.42 -3.38
N LYS A 203 2.44 12.50 -3.12
CA LYS A 203 2.46 13.72 -3.95
C LYS A 203 2.99 13.45 -5.36
N ARG A 204 4.08 12.69 -5.50
CA ARG A 204 4.62 12.28 -6.79
C ARG A 204 3.64 11.44 -7.59
N THR A 205 3.01 10.45 -6.94
CA THR A 205 2.01 9.57 -7.57
C THR A 205 0.79 10.36 -8.03
N ARG A 206 0.31 11.30 -7.21
CA ARG A 206 -0.79 12.19 -7.58
C ARG A 206 -0.45 13.03 -8.80
N ARG A 207 0.71 13.71 -8.79
CA ARG A 207 1.19 14.50 -9.94
C ARG A 207 1.30 13.65 -11.20
N GLN A 208 1.85 12.44 -11.08
CA GLN A 208 1.98 11.52 -12.21
C GLN A 208 0.60 11.10 -12.77
N ARG A 209 -0.39 10.81 -11.91
CA ARG A 209 -1.75 10.49 -12.34
C ARG A 209 -2.45 11.67 -13.01
N GLU A 210 -2.29 12.88 -12.47
CA GLU A 210 -2.80 14.12 -13.07
C GLU A 210 -2.16 14.37 -14.44
N GLU A 211 -0.84 14.21 -14.55
CA GLU A 211 -0.11 14.34 -15.82
C GLU A 211 -0.56 13.28 -16.84
N GLN A 212 -0.70 12.02 -16.42
CA GLN A 212 -1.19 10.93 -17.26
C GLN A 212 -2.61 11.19 -17.78
N ARG A 213 -3.49 11.75 -16.94
CA ARG A 213 -4.85 12.14 -17.36
C ARG A 213 -4.82 13.15 -18.51
N LEU A 214 -3.95 14.15 -18.43
CA LEU A 214 -3.80 15.15 -19.51
C LEU A 214 -3.33 14.50 -20.81
N PHE A 215 -2.40 13.54 -20.76
CA PHE A 215 -1.96 12.84 -21.97
C PHE A 215 -3.04 11.91 -22.55
N MET A 216 -3.87 11.32 -21.70
CA MET A 216 -5.04 10.54 -22.13
C MET A 216 -6.04 11.44 -22.87
N GLU A 217 -6.40 12.59 -22.30
CA GLU A 217 -7.29 13.57 -22.95
C GLU A 217 -6.72 14.06 -24.30
N LEU A 218 -5.40 14.32 -24.36
CA LEU A 218 -4.74 14.67 -25.61
C LEU A 218 -4.78 13.53 -26.62
N SER A 219 -4.59 12.28 -26.19
CA SER A 219 -4.67 11.13 -27.10
C SER A 219 -6.09 10.93 -27.65
N GLU A 220 -7.12 11.08 -26.82
CA GLU A 220 -8.52 11.05 -27.24
C GLU A 220 -8.82 12.19 -28.23
N ALA A 221 -8.27 13.39 -28.01
CA ALA A 221 -8.41 14.50 -28.95
C ALA A 221 -7.75 14.20 -30.32
N MET A 222 -6.65 13.44 -30.36
CA MET A 222 -6.01 13.01 -31.61
C MET A 222 -6.85 11.99 -32.38
N GLU A 223 -7.50 11.06 -31.67
CA GLU A 223 -8.45 10.10 -32.26
C GLU A 223 -9.72 10.81 -32.74
N CYS A 224 -10.21 11.78 -31.97
CA CYS A 224 -11.35 12.59 -32.37
C CYS A 224 -11.06 13.43 -33.62
N LEU A 225 -9.85 13.99 -33.72
CA LEU A 225 -9.40 14.70 -34.92
C LEU A 225 -9.36 13.77 -36.14
N GLU A 226 -8.84 12.55 -35.99
CA GLU A 226 -8.85 11.53 -37.04
C GLU A 226 -10.28 11.15 -37.45
N HIS A 227 -11.19 10.95 -36.48
CA HIS A 227 -12.60 10.70 -36.72
C HIS A 227 -13.29 11.82 -37.53
N ILE A 228 -13.12 13.09 -37.12
CA ILE A 228 -13.72 14.24 -37.84
C ILE A 228 -13.21 14.32 -39.27
N CYS A 229 -11.92 14.08 -39.50
CA CYS A 229 -11.31 14.21 -40.82
C CYS A 229 -11.53 13.00 -41.74
N THR A 230 -11.81 11.82 -41.19
CA THR A 230 -12.02 10.58 -41.96
C THR A 230 -13.49 10.28 -42.21
N GLU A 231 -14.31 10.27 -41.16
CA GLU A 231 -15.74 9.93 -41.20
C GLU A 231 -16.62 11.17 -41.41
N GLY A 232 -16.14 12.33 -40.97
CA GLY A 232 -16.96 13.52 -40.82
C GLY A 232 -17.83 13.50 -39.57
N CYS A 233 -18.18 14.70 -39.11
CA CYS A 233 -19.07 14.85 -37.97
C CYS A 233 -20.12 15.93 -38.22
N THR A 234 -20.78 16.41 -37.16
CA THR A 234 -22.01 17.22 -37.22
C THR A 234 -21.90 18.45 -38.10
N THR A 235 -20.76 19.14 -38.08
CA THR A 235 -20.60 20.42 -38.78
C THR A 235 -19.30 20.61 -39.54
N VAL A 236 -18.38 19.64 -39.43
CA VAL A 236 -17.10 19.59 -40.16
C VAL A 236 -16.97 18.17 -40.70
N GLY A 237 -16.68 18.05 -42.00
CA GLY A 237 -16.56 16.77 -42.71
C GLY A 237 -15.18 16.58 -43.34
N PRO A 238 -14.94 15.41 -43.99
CA PRO A 238 -13.71 15.13 -44.71
C PRO A 238 -13.49 16.17 -45.80
N CYS A 239 -12.25 16.59 -46.02
CA CYS A 239 -11.91 17.68 -46.94
C CYS A 239 -12.37 17.44 -48.39
N ASP A 240 -12.57 16.18 -48.77
CA ASP A 240 -12.91 15.74 -50.13
C ASP A 240 -14.43 15.59 -50.38
N LEU A 241 -15.26 15.85 -49.37
CA LEU A 241 -16.72 15.72 -49.45
C LEU A 241 -17.38 17.06 -49.10
N GLY A 242 -18.28 17.55 -49.98
CA GLY A 242 -19.05 18.77 -49.76
C GLY A 242 -19.94 18.70 -48.50
N PRO A 243 -20.47 19.85 -48.01
CA PRO A 243 -21.24 19.90 -46.76
C PRO A 243 -22.46 18.97 -46.82
N SER A 244 -22.42 17.88 -46.04
CA SER A 244 -23.52 16.92 -45.92
C SER A 244 -24.66 17.54 -45.08
N ASN A 245 -25.81 17.79 -45.71
CA ASN A 245 -27.03 18.36 -45.12
C ASN A 245 -27.80 17.45 -44.13
N LYS A 246 -27.14 16.50 -43.46
CA LYS A 246 -27.80 15.67 -42.44
C LYS A 246 -27.55 16.26 -41.05
N ARG A 247 -28.55 16.99 -40.52
CA ARG A 247 -28.59 17.38 -39.11
C ARG A 247 -28.54 16.11 -38.27
N ARG A 248 -27.38 15.84 -37.65
CA ARG A 248 -27.23 14.83 -36.60
C ARG A 248 -27.02 15.57 -35.29
N GLY A 249 -27.62 15.06 -34.21
CA GLY A 249 -27.43 15.57 -32.86
C GLY A 249 -25.94 15.55 -32.43
N PRO A 250 -25.64 15.97 -31.19
CA PRO A 250 -24.27 16.02 -30.67
C PRO A 250 -23.51 14.70 -30.92
N CYS A 251 -22.23 14.81 -31.28
CA CYS A 251 -21.39 13.62 -31.48
C CYS A 251 -21.37 12.78 -30.19
N ASN A 252 -21.70 11.49 -30.31
CA ASN A 252 -21.72 10.57 -29.17
C ASN A 252 -20.42 9.77 -29.01
N LYS A 253 -19.48 9.86 -29.96
CA LYS A 253 -18.21 9.11 -29.92
C LYS A 253 -17.16 9.74 -29.01
N PHE A 254 -17.09 11.08 -29.00
CA PHE A 254 -16.07 11.82 -28.24
C PHE A 254 -16.67 13.06 -27.61
N SER A 255 -16.38 13.27 -26.33
CA SER A 255 -16.86 14.44 -25.57
C SER A 255 -16.27 15.77 -26.08
N THR A 256 -15.06 15.73 -26.65
CA THR A 256 -14.32 16.91 -27.15
C THR A 256 -14.64 17.26 -28.61
N CYS A 257 -15.48 16.47 -29.29
CA CYS A 257 -15.70 16.57 -30.73
C CYS A 257 -16.24 17.94 -31.16
N GLU A 258 -17.26 18.46 -30.49
CA GLU A 258 -17.85 19.75 -30.82
C GLU A 258 -16.82 20.89 -30.71
N GLY A 259 -16.03 20.89 -29.63
CA GLY A 259 -14.96 21.86 -29.44
C GLY A 259 -13.90 21.80 -30.54
N LEU A 260 -13.49 20.61 -30.96
CA LEU A 260 -12.55 20.42 -32.07
C LEU A 260 -13.13 20.88 -33.41
N GLN A 261 -14.41 20.60 -33.69
CA GLN A 261 -15.08 21.09 -34.90
C GLN A 261 -15.12 22.62 -34.97
N LEU A 262 -15.40 23.30 -33.85
CA LEU A 262 -15.36 24.76 -33.78
C LEU A 262 -13.95 25.32 -34.02
N LEU A 263 -12.92 24.66 -33.50
CA LEU A 263 -11.52 25.02 -33.76
C LEU A 263 -11.14 24.84 -35.23
N ILE A 264 -11.55 23.74 -35.86
CA ILE A 264 -11.30 23.48 -37.29
C ILE A 264 -11.96 24.56 -38.17
N LYS A 265 -13.25 24.86 -37.93
CA LYS A 265 -13.97 25.93 -38.65
C LYS A 265 -13.28 27.28 -38.50
N HIS A 266 -12.91 27.62 -37.28
CA HIS A 266 -12.21 28.87 -37.02
C HIS A 266 -10.86 28.91 -37.75
N PHE A 267 -10.10 27.82 -37.71
CA PHE A 267 -8.79 27.72 -38.36
C PHE A 267 -8.86 27.84 -39.89
N ALA A 268 -9.96 27.38 -40.50
CA ALA A 268 -10.21 27.51 -41.94
C ALA A 268 -10.57 28.95 -42.35
N LEU A 269 -11.32 29.68 -41.52
CA LEU A 269 -11.89 30.98 -41.87
C LEU A 269 -11.13 32.19 -41.28
N CYS A 270 -10.19 31.98 -40.35
CA CYS A 270 -9.54 33.07 -39.63
C CYS A 270 -8.49 33.79 -40.48
N LYS A 271 -8.75 35.07 -40.78
CA LYS A 271 -7.81 35.98 -41.48
C LYS A 271 -6.52 36.27 -40.70
N ASN A 272 -6.57 36.17 -39.36
CA ASN A 272 -5.43 36.44 -38.48
C ASN A 272 -4.54 35.21 -38.22
N ARG A 273 -4.79 34.08 -38.91
CA ARG A 273 -4.01 32.84 -38.79
C ARG A 273 -2.54 33.02 -39.20
N VAL A 274 -2.30 33.67 -40.34
CA VAL A 274 -0.97 33.79 -40.97
C VAL A 274 -0.01 34.63 -40.13
N ASN A 275 -0.54 35.62 -39.41
CA ASN A 275 0.25 36.52 -38.57
C ASN A 275 0.60 35.94 -37.20
N GLY A 276 0.14 34.72 -36.87
CA GLY A 276 0.42 34.06 -35.59
C GLY A 276 -0.24 34.69 -34.35
N LYS A 277 -1.03 35.78 -34.53
CA LYS A 277 -1.64 36.55 -33.43
C LYS A 277 -2.90 35.91 -32.85
N CYS A 278 -3.49 34.91 -33.51
CA CYS A 278 -4.72 34.24 -33.05
C CYS A 278 -4.41 33.03 -32.14
N SER A 279 -4.79 33.12 -30.87
CA SER A 279 -4.59 32.04 -29.88
C SER A 279 -5.31 30.73 -30.24
N ARG A 280 -6.52 30.81 -30.81
CA ARG A 280 -7.29 29.63 -31.27
C ARG A 280 -6.60 28.93 -32.44
N CYS A 281 -6.08 29.69 -33.40
CA CYS A 281 -5.33 29.13 -34.52
C CYS A 281 -4.00 28.52 -34.07
N LYS A 282 -3.33 29.13 -33.08
CA LYS A 282 -2.11 28.58 -32.47
C LYS A 282 -2.37 27.22 -31.83
N ARG A 283 -3.46 27.07 -31.06
CA ARG A 283 -3.87 25.79 -30.46
C ARG A 283 -4.19 24.73 -31.51
N MET A 284 -4.97 25.06 -32.54
CA MET A 284 -5.27 24.13 -33.63
C MET A 284 -4.00 23.69 -34.38
N GLY A 285 -3.09 24.62 -34.65
CA GLY A 285 -1.79 24.31 -35.26
C GLY A 285 -0.93 23.37 -34.39
N GLN A 286 -0.97 23.53 -33.06
CA GLN A 286 -0.30 22.62 -32.13
C GLN A 286 -0.90 21.21 -32.15
N LEU A 287 -2.23 21.08 -32.24
CA LEU A 287 -2.91 19.77 -32.37
C LEU A 287 -2.55 19.07 -33.68
N LEU A 288 -2.51 19.80 -34.81
CA LEU A 288 -2.10 19.24 -36.10
C LEU A 288 -0.62 18.82 -36.09
N ARG A 289 0.24 19.61 -35.46
CA ARG A 289 1.66 19.25 -35.25
C ARG A 289 1.79 17.99 -34.40
N LEU A 290 1.04 17.89 -33.29
CA LEU A 290 1.04 16.72 -32.42
C LEU A 290 0.57 15.48 -33.18
N HIS A 291 -0.56 15.55 -33.89
CA HIS A 291 -1.06 14.46 -34.73
C HIS A 291 0.00 14.02 -35.74
N SER A 292 0.61 14.95 -36.47
CA SER A 292 1.65 14.63 -37.45
C SER A 292 2.88 13.93 -36.85
N SER A 293 3.15 14.18 -35.56
CA SER A 293 4.28 13.58 -34.83
C SER A 293 3.99 12.17 -34.31
N ILE A 294 2.72 11.81 -34.08
CA ILE A 294 2.30 10.50 -33.56
C ILE A 294 1.65 9.61 -34.63
N CYS A 295 1.34 10.16 -35.80
CA CYS A 295 0.63 9.46 -36.86
C CYS A 295 1.60 8.56 -37.64
N ASP A 296 1.25 7.29 -37.83
CA ASP A 296 2.07 6.35 -38.61
C ASP A 296 1.72 6.35 -40.11
N GLN A 297 0.57 6.91 -40.50
CA GLN A 297 0.12 6.97 -41.90
C GLN A 297 0.95 8.01 -42.69
N THR A 298 1.68 7.58 -43.73
CA THR A 298 2.60 8.44 -44.50
C THR A 298 1.89 9.28 -45.56
N ASP A 299 1.07 8.65 -46.41
CA ASP A 299 0.40 9.34 -47.52
C ASP A 299 -1.14 9.20 -47.53
N SER A 300 -1.70 8.31 -46.70
CA SER A 300 -3.14 8.06 -46.62
C SER A 300 -3.86 8.87 -45.52
N CYS A 301 -3.11 9.65 -44.73
CA CYS A 301 -3.68 10.40 -43.60
C CYS A 301 -4.59 11.54 -44.08
N ARG A 302 -5.86 11.51 -43.65
CA ARG A 302 -6.86 12.55 -44.00
C ARG A 302 -6.81 13.80 -43.12
N VAL A 303 -5.97 13.82 -42.08
CA VAL A 303 -5.85 14.98 -41.19
C VAL A 303 -5.11 16.12 -41.91
N PRO A 304 -5.67 17.35 -41.96
CA PRO A 304 -5.07 18.48 -42.67
C PRO A 304 -3.64 18.76 -42.24
N LEU A 305 -2.78 19.13 -43.19
CA LEU A 305 -1.38 19.49 -42.98
C LEU A 305 -0.48 18.38 -42.41
N CYS A 306 -0.99 17.17 -42.13
CA CYS A 306 -0.21 16.08 -41.53
C CYS A 306 1.06 15.77 -42.35
N ARG A 307 0.91 15.53 -43.66
CA ARG A 307 2.03 15.27 -44.58
C ARG A 307 3.04 16.42 -44.65
N GLN A 308 2.54 17.66 -44.78
CA GLN A 308 3.39 18.85 -44.88
C GLN A 308 4.22 19.07 -43.61
N LEU A 309 3.62 18.86 -42.43
CA LEU A 309 4.30 19.02 -41.15
C LEU A 309 5.34 17.91 -40.91
N LYS A 310 5.05 16.65 -41.29
CA LYS A 310 6.03 15.55 -41.25
C LYS A 310 7.29 15.88 -42.08
N LEU A 311 7.11 16.36 -43.30
CA LEU A 311 8.22 16.76 -44.19
C LEU A 311 9.02 17.93 -43.62
N LYS A 312 8.35 18.88 -42.97
CA LYS A 312 9.00 20.04 -42.34
C LYS A 312 9.86 19.61 -41.14
N MET A 313 9.34 18.72 -40.29
CA MET A 313 10.07 18.22 -39.11
C MET A 313 11.32 17.42 -39.46
N GLN A 314 11.33 16.68 -40.57
CA GLN A 314 12.54 15.98 -41.03
C GLN A 314 13.69 16.94 -41.40
N ARG A 315 13.37 18.19 -41.74
CA ARG A 315 14.34 19.22 -42.18
C ARG A 315 14.83 20.12 -41.03
N GLU A 316 14.03 20.30 -39.98
CA GLU A 316 14.31 21.22 -38.86
C GLU A 316 14.78 20.46 -37.61
N ARG A 317 16.04 19.99 -37.58
CA ARG A 317 16.68 19.46 -36.37
C ARG A 317 17.50 20.55 -35.67
N LYS A 318 16.97 21.18 -34.61
CA LYS A 318 17.73 21.72 -33.44
C LYS A 318 16.90 22.70 -32.60
N GLY A 319 16.95 22.54 -31.28
CA GLY A 319 16.60 23.57 -30.29
C GLY A 319 15.55 23.12 -29.26
N ASP A 320 14.28 23.18 -29.62
CA ASP A 320 13.12 22.90 -28.75
C ASP A 320 12.59 21.45 -28.82
N GLU A 321 13.35 20.55 -29.45
CA GLU A 321 12.91 19.18 -29.74
C GLU A 321 12.75 18.31 -28.49
N THR A 322 13.50 18.54 -27.40
CA THR A 322 13.53 17.59 -26.27
C THR A 322 12.19 17.52 -25.51
N LEU A 323 11.60 18.67 -25.17
CA LEU A 323 10.31 18.74 -24.49
C LEU A 323 9.16 18.31 -25.41
N TRP A 324 9.19 18.73 -26.69
CA TRP A 324 8.20 18.32 -27.69
C TRP A 324 8.24 16.80 -27.92
N ASN A 325 9.43 16.23 -28.08
CA ASN A 325 9.60 14.78 -28.25
C ASN A 325 9.15 14.01 -27.01
N LEU A 326 9.36 14.55 -25.80
CA LEU A 326 8.84 13.95 -24.58
C LEU A 326 7.31 13.96 -24.56
N LEU A 327 6.68 15.09 -24.91
CA LEU A 327 5.22 15.18 -25.03
C LEU A 327 4.67 14.16 -26.03
N VAL A 328 5.26 14.09 -27.23
CA VAL A 328 4.89 13.14 -28.28
C VAL A 328 4.98 11.69 -27.77
N LYS A 329 6.08 11.32 -27.10
CA LYS A 329 6.25 9.98 -26.52
C LYS A 329 5.20 9.67 -25.44
N LYS A 330 4.90 10.62 -24.56
CA LYS A 330 3.91 10.43 -23.48
C LYS A 330 2.49 10.30 -24.03
N VAL A 331 2.10 11.11 -25.02
CA VAL A 331 0.79 11.03 -25.68
C VAL A 331 0.65 9.74 -26.49
N ALA A 332 1.70 9.35 -27.23
CA ALA A 332 1.69 8.07 -27.96
C ALA A 332 1.54 6.87 -27.00
N SER A 333 2.25 6.90 -25.86
CA SER A 333 2.11 5.86 -24.82
C SER A 333 0.70 5.82 -24.23
N ALA A 334 0.09 6.99 -23.96
CA ALA A 334 -1.29 7.10 -23.48
C ALA A 334 -2.30 6.53 -24.50
N ARG A 335 -2.10 6.79 -25.80
CA ARG A 335 -2.91 6.22 -26.89
C ARG A 335 -2.88 4.70 -26.88
N VAL A 336 -1.67 4.11 -26.77
CA VAL A 336 -1.51 2.65 -26.70
C VAL A 336 -2.21 2.08 -25.46
N MET A 337 -2.01 2.66 -24.28
CA MET A 337 -2.68 2.20 -23.05
C MET A 337 -4.20 2.27 -23.15
N SER A 338 -4.75 3.33 -23.78
CA SER A 338 -6.19 3.47 -24.04
C SER A 338 -6.70 2.33 -24.92
N SER A 339 -6.00 2.03 -26.02
CA SER A 339 -6.37 0.97 -26.95
C SER A 339 -6.36 -0.43 -26.32
N LEU A 340 -5.47 -0.67 -25.35
CA LEU A 340 -5.39 -1.92 -24.60
C LEU A 340 -6.49 -2.05 -23.52
N SER A 341 -6.99 -0.92 -23.02
CA SER A 341 -8.06 -0.87 -22.00
C SER A 341 -9.47 -1.06 -22.56
N LEU A 342 -9.63 -1.04 -23.88
CA LEU A 342 -10.92 -1.32 -24.53
C LEU A 342 -11.17 -2.84 -24.55
N PRO A 343 -12.33 -3.33 -24.03
CA PRO A 343 -12.73 -4.71 -24.32
C PRO A 343 -12.94 -4.81 -25.83
N LYS A 344 -12.18 -5.70 -26.49
CA LYS A 344 -12.21 -6.02 -27.95
C LYS A 344 -13.50 -5.56 -28.64
N ARG A 345 -13.58 -4.29 -29.05
CA ARG A 345 -14.60 -3.83 -29.99
C ARG A 345 -14.06 -4.16 -31.37
N LYS A 346 -14.84 -4.95 -32.11
CA LYS A 346 -14.63 -5.42 -33.49
C LYS A 346 -13.63 -4.54 -34.25
N ARG A 347 -12.46 -5.11 -34.52
CA ARG A 347 -11.61 -4.71 -35.63
C ARG A 347 -12.44 -4.91 -36.89
N GLU A 348 -13.06 -3.85 -37.41
CA GLU A 348 -13.57 -3.87 -38.78
C GLU A 348 -12.35 -3.78 -39.70
N GLU A 349 -12.15 -4.83 -40.48
CA GLU A 349 -11.09 -4.89 -41.49
C GLU A 349 -11.34 -3.87 -42.61
N PRO A 350 -10.29 -3.30 -43.23
CA PRO A 350 -10.47 -2.37 -44.33
C PRO A 350 -11.02 -3.12 -45.54
N ARG A 351 -12.17 -2.70 -46.06
CA ARG A 351 -12.61 -3.10 -47.41
C ARG A 351 -11.81 -2.31 -48.43
N GLU A 352 -10.92 -3.01 -49.13
CA GLU A 352 -10.29 -2.51 -50.34
C GLU A 352 -11.38 -2.31 -51.41
N THR A 353 -11.53 -1.08 -51.90
CA THR A 353 -12.18 -0.82 -53.18
C THR A 353 -11.19 -0.08 -54.05
N ILE A 354 -10.62 -0.84 -54.99
CA ILE A 354 -9.89 -0.34 -56.14
C ILE A 354 -10.88 0.49 -56.96
N HIS A 355 -10.61 1.78 -57.16
CA HIS A 355 -10.89 2.40 -58.44
C HIS A 355 -9.95 3.57 -58.72
N ASP A 356 -9.27 3.40 -59.84
CA ASP A 356 -8.52 4.36 -60.62
C ASP A 356 -9.41 5.53 -61.08
N HIS A 357 -8.91 6.77 -60.93
CA HIS A 357 -8.78 7.74 -62.02
C HIS A 357 -8.41 9.15 -61.54
N GLY A 358 -7.47 9.76 -62.27
CA GLY A 358 -7.58 11.17 -62.63
C GLY A 358 -6.70 12.16 -61.86
N ILE A 359 -5.44 12.25 -62.27
CA ILE A 359 -4.52 13.36 -62.00
C ILE A 359 -5.20 14.70 -62.32
N ARG A 360 -5.24 15.64 -61.35
CA ARG A 360 -5.23 17.09 -61.63
C ARG A 360 -4.56 17.88 -60.49
N ASN A 361 -3.39 18.42 -60.82
CA ASN A 361 -2.57 19.32 -60.00
C ASN A 361 -3.28 20.66 -59.76
N PHE A 362 -3.15 21.21 -58.55
CA PHE A 362 -3.34 22.65 -58.33
C PHE A 362 -2.03 23.30 -57.89
N ARG A 363 -1.51 24.18 -58.76
CA ARG A 363 -0.46 25.16 -58.48
C ARG A 363 -1.12 26.46 -58.01
N LYS A 364 -0.50 27.07 -56.98
CA LYS A 364 -0.58 28.45 -56.44
C LYS A 364 -1.94 28.97 -55.96
#